data_AF-A0A4D4LP30-F1
#
_entry.id   AF-A0A4D4LP30-F1
#
_cell.length_a   1.000
_cell.length_b   1.000
_cell.length_c   1.000
_cell.angle_alpha   90.00
_cell.angle_beta   90.00
_cell.angle_gamma   90.00
#
_symmetry.space_group_name_H-M   'P 1'
#
loop_
_entity.id
_entity.type
_entity.pdbx_description
1 polymer ?
#
loop_
_entity_poly.entity_id
_entity_poly.type
_entity_poly.pdbx_seq_one_letter_code
_entity_poly.pdbx_strand_id
1 'polypeptide(L)'
;MTTAGDLIADGRLQSNVWTSTERALSGLAYGTAAGLVLALVAGLSRLGEGLIDGPVQIKRGIPSLALIPLLILWFGIGESMKVITIALGAFVPVYIHTHNGLRTIDSRYVELAETLGLSRPRFLLHIVLPGALPGFLLGMRFAVTAAWLALAVVEQVNATSGIGYMMGLARTYGQTDIIIVGLVVYGLLGLLSDGLVRLVERKVLSWRRTLAG
;
A
#
# COMPACT_ATOMS: atom_id res chain seq x y z
N MET A 1 3.89 -18.96 -29.01
CA MET A 1 2.75 -18.05 -28.75
C MET A 1 1.48 -18.76 -28.28
N THR A 2 1.49 -20.08 -28.06
CA THR A 2 0.33 -20.86 -27.56
C THR A 2 0.18 -20.81 -26.04
N THR A 3 1.29 -20.72 -25.29
CA THR A 3 1.35 -20.83 -23.83
C THR A 3 0.41 -19.89 -23.06
N ALA A 4 0.28 -18.62 -23.47
CA ALA A 4 -0.64 -17.68 -22.81
C ALA A 4 -2.10 -18.01 -23.10
N GLY A 5 -2.41 -18.42 -24.34
CA GLY A 5 -3.74 -18.86 -24.74
C GLY A 5 -4.16 -20.13 -24.01
N ASP A 6 -3.24 -21.09 -23.88
CA ASP A 6 -3.46 -22.35 -23.17
C ASP A 6 -3.70 -22.11 -21.68
N LEU A 7 -2.89 -21.26 -21.03
CA LEU A 7 -3.07 -20.90 -19.61
C LEU A 7 -4.38 -20.17 -19.32
N ILE A 8 -4.87 -19.38 -20.28
CA ILE A 8 -6.16 -18.69 -20.22
C ILE A 8 -7.30 -19.69 -20.45
N ALA A 9 -7.17 -20.57 -21.45
CA ALA A 9 -8.18 -21.59 -21.76
C ALA A 9 -8.35 -22.58 -20.60
N ASP A 10 -7.26 -22.95 -19.93
CA ASP A 10 -7.26 -23.83 -18.77
C ASP A 10 -7.76 -23.15 -17.48
N GLY A 11 -8.04 -21.84 -17.49
CA GLY A 11 -8.50 -21.08 -16.32
C GLY A 11 -7.44 -20.88 -15.22
N ARG A 12 -6.24 -21.45 -15.39
CA ARG A 12 -5.16 -21.42 -14.41
C ARG A 12 -4.63 -20.00 -14.21
N LEU A 13 -4.52 -19.21 -15.28
CA LEU A 13 -4.03 -17.84 -15.16
C LEU A 13 -5.00 -16.99 -14.32
N GLN A 14 -6.29 -17.09 -14.60
CA GLN A 14 -7.35 -16.29 -13.96
C GLN A 14 -7.43 -16.58 -12.47
N SER A 15 -7.38 -17.86 -12.08
CA SER A 15 -7.41 -18.26 -10.67
C SER A 15 -6.20 -17.73 -9.88
N ASN A 16 -5.00 -17.82 -10.48
CA ASN A 16 -3.78 -17.30 -9.86
C ASN A 16 -3.78 -15.77 -9.77
N VAL A 17 -4.22 -15.08 -10.83
CA VAL A 17 -4.38 -13.61 -10.85
C VAL A 17 -5.36 -13.13 -9.79
N TRP A 18 -6.51 -13.80 -9.67
CA TRP A 18 -7.52 -13.47 -8.67
C TRP A 18 -6.95 -13.57 -7.26
N THR A 19 -6.32 -14.70 -6.94
CA THR A 19 -5.72 -14.94 -5.62
C THR A 19 -4.65 -13.89 -5.28
N SER A 20 -3.76 -13.59 -6.24
CA SER A 20 -2.72 -12.58 -6.05
C SER A 20 -3.30 -11.18 -5.84
N THR A 21 -4.36 -10.84 -6.59
CA THR A 21 -5.05 -9.55 -6.46
C THR A 21 -5.74 -9.42 -5.10
N GLU A 22 -6.41 -10.46 -4.63
CA GLU A 22 -7.05 -10.49 -3.30
C GLU A 22 -6.03 -10.29 -2.17
N ARG A 23 -4.88 -10.98 -2.22
CA ARG A 23 -3.78 -10.81 -1.26
C ARG A 23 -3.20 -9.39 -1.29
N ALA A 24 -3.01 -8.84 -2.48
CA ALA A 24 -2.51 -7.48 -2.66
C ALA A 24 -3.47 -6.45 -2.06
N LEU A 25 -4.76 -6.56 -2.39
CA LEU A 25 -5.79 -5.63 -1.95
C LEU A 25 -6.04 -5.72 -0.45
N SER A 26 -6.08 -6.93 0.12
CA SER A 26 -6.26 -7.12 1.56
C SER A 26 -5.07 -6.56 2.34
N GLY A 27 -3.84 -6.89 1.94
CA GLY A 27 -2.63 -6.34 2.55
C GLY A 27 -2.56 -4.81 2.43
N LEU A 28 -2.85 -4.27 1.25
CA LEU A 28 -2.90 -2.82 1.02
C LEU A 28 -3.97 -2.16 1.90
N ALA A 29 -5.17 -2.75 2.03
CA ALA A 29 -6.25 -2.22 2.84
C ALA A 29 -5.86 -2.16 4.32
N TYR A 30 -5.34 -3.27 4.89
CA TYR A 30 -4.91 -3.30 6.29
C TYR A 30 -3.72 -2.37 6.56
N GLY A 31 -2.71 -2.38 5.67
CA GLY A 31 -1.55 -1.51 5.80
C GLY A 31 -1.90 -0.03 5.70
N THR A 32 -2.79 0.32 4.75
CA THR A 32 -3.29 1.70 4.59
C THR A 32 -4.10 2.15 5.79
N ALA A 33 -5.02 1.31 6.27
CA ALA A 33 -5.84 1.64 7.44
C ALA A 33 -4.96 1.88 8.68
N ALA A 34 -4.03 0.97 8.96
CA ALA A 34 -3.09 1.12 10.08
C ALA A 34 -2.19 2.37 9.92
N GLY A 35 -1.64 2.59 8.72
CA GLY A 35 -0.76 3.73 8.43
C GLY A 35 -1.47 5.06 8.56
N LEU A 36 -2.70 5.16 8.04
CA LEU A 36 -3.54 6.35 8.13
C LEU A 36 -3.93 6.65 9.58
N VAL A 37 -4.42 5.65 10.32
CA VAL A 37 -4.82 5.84 11.73
C VAL A 37 -3.63 6.30 12.57
N LEU A 38 -2.48 5.62 12.47
CA LEU A 38 -1.30 6.01 13.23
C LEU A 38 -0.76 7.37 12.82
N ALA A 39 -0.79 7.73 11.53
CA ALA A 39 -0.37 9.06 11.07
C ALA A 39 -1.28 10.17 11.59
N LEU A 40 -2.59 9.94 11.65
CA LEU A 40 -3.54 10.90 12.21
C LEU A 40 -3.33 11.04 13.72
N VAL A 41 -3.16 9.94 14.46
CA VAL A 41 -2.90 10.00 15.91
C VAL A 41 -1.58 10.72 16.20
N ALA A 42 -0.52 10.40 15.46
CA ALA A 42 0.79 11.04 15.62
C ALA A 42 0.77 12.52 15.21
N GLY A 43 0.16 12.84 14.06
CA GLY A 43 0.14 14.20 13.53
C GLY A 43 -0.81 15.15 14.24
N LEU A 44 -1.80 14.63 14.99
CA LEU A 44 -2.76 15.44 15.73
C LEU A 44 -2.47 15.55 17.23
N SER A 45 -1.47 14.82 17.75
CA SER A 45 -1.18 14.82 19.18
C SER A 45 0.33 14.81 19.47
N ARG A 46 0.77 15.68 20.38
CA ARG A 46 2.18 15.73 20.83
C ARG A 46 2.63 14.40 21.47
N LEU A 47 1.73 13.74 22.20
CA LEU A 47 2.00 12.43 22.80
C LEU A 47 2.09 11.33 21.73
N GLY A 48 1.19 11.34 20.75
CA GLY A 48 1.24 10.41 19.63
C GLY A 48 2.51 10.58 18.81
N GLU A 49 2.94 11.81 18.55
CA GLU A 49 4.20 12.09 17.87
C GLU A 49 5.39 11.45 18.61
N GLY A 50 5.51 11.66 19.93
CA GLY A 50 6.60 11.11 20.72
C GLY A 50 6.58 9.58 20.86
N LEU A 51 5.40 8.96 20.87
CA LEU A 51 5.24 7.52 21.09
C LEU A 51 5.18 6.68 19.82
N ILE A 52 4.66 7.23 18.71
CA ILE A 52 4.41 6.49 17.47
C ILE A 52 5.53 6.72 16.47
N ASP A 53 6.05 7.93 16.33
CA ASP A 53 6.99 8.25 15.25
C ASP A 53 8.30 7.46 15.40
N GLY A 54 8.85 7.39 16.61
CA GLY A 54 10.05 6.58 16.90
C GLY A 54 9.92 5.12 16.46
N PRO A 55 8.94 4.35 16.97
CA PRO A 55 8.71 2.97 16.53
C PRO A 55 8.48 2.80 15.03
N VAL A 56 7.77 3.73 14.39
CA VAL A 56 7.54 3.65 12.93
C VAL A 56 8.84 3.88 12.16
N GLN A 57 9.69 4.79 12.61
CA GLN A 57 11.00 5.02 11.98
C GLN A 57 11.94 3.83 12.16
N ILE A 58 11.88 3.14 13.30
CA ILE A 58 12.57 1.86 13.49
C ILE A 58 12.03 0.82 12.52
N LYS A 59 10.70 0.66 12.44
CA LYS A 59 10.06 -0.28 11.50
C LYS A 59 10.40 0.03 10.04
N ARG A 60 10.54 1.31 9.68
CA ARG A 60 10.96 1.76 8.36
C ARG A 60 12.39 1.30 8.02
N GLY A 61 13.28 1.28 9.01
CA GLY A 61 14.65 0.78 8.85
C GLY A 61 14.71 -0.74 8.60
N ILE A 62 13.70 -1.50 9.03
CA ILE A 62 13.65 -2.95 8.87
C ILE A 62 12.79 -3.31 7.66
N PRO A 63 13.37 -3.85 6.56
CA PRO A 63 12.61 -4.28 5.40
C PRO A 63 11.52 -5.28 5.79
N SER A 64 10.28 -5.08 5.33
CA SER A 64 9.17 -5.98 5.68
C SER A 64 9.42 -7.41 5.19
N LEU A 65 10.18 -7.58 4.10
CA LEU A 65 10.62 -8.89 3.60
C LEU A 65 11.59 -9.61 4.55
N ALA A 66 12.40 -8.87 5.32
CA ALA A 66 13.33 -9.46 6.29
C ALA A 66 12.60 -10.04 7.51
N LEU A 67 11.34 -9.67 7.72
CA LEU A 67 10.51 -10.17 8.82
C LEU A 67 9.83 -11.51 8.49
N ILE A 68 9.89 -11.99 7.24
CA ILE A 68 9.21 -13.22 6.81
C ILE A 68 9.50 -14.42 7.75
N PRO A 69 10.76 -14.73 8.15
CA PRO A 69 11.02 -15.86 9.04
C PRO A 69 10.30 -15.74 10.40
N LEU A 70 10.24 -14.52 10.95
CA LEU A 70 9.56 -14.25 12.21
C LEU A 70 8.03 -14.37 12.06
N LEU A 71 7.50 -13.89 10.93
CA LEU A 71 6.07 -14.01 10.62
C LEU A 71 5.66 -15.47 10.40
N ILE A 72 6.54 -16.29 9.81
CA ILE A 72 6.34 -17.75 9.72
C ILE A 72 6.31 -18.37 11.11
N LEU A 73 7.22 -17.98 12.01
CA LEU A 73 7.25 -18.52 13.36
C LEU A 73 5.98 -18.18 14.16
N TRP A 74 5.47 -16.96 14.02
CA TRP A 74 4.30 -16.49 14.78
C TRP A 74 2.96 -16.90 14.19
N PHE A 75 2.80 -16.82 12.88
CA PHE A 75 1.51 -17.01 12.19
C PHE A 75 1.45 -18.32 11.40
N GLY A 76 2.55 -19.07 11.34
CA GLY A 76 2.70 -20.20 10.44
C GLY A 76 2.84 -19.78 8.98
N ILE A 77 2.98 -20.77 8.10
CA ILE A 77 2.92 -20.58 6.66
C ILE A 77 1.43 -20.58 6.27
N GLY A 78 0.96 -19.48 5.69
CA GLY A 78 -0.44 -19.36 5.29
C GLY A 78 -0.78 -18.00 4.71
N GLU A 79 -2.08 -17.74 4.53
CA GLU A 79 -2.59 -16.48 3.99
C GLU A 79 -2.31 -15.30 4.93
N SER A 80 -2.50 -15.47 6.23
CA SER A 80 -2.27 -14.41 7.22
C SER A 80 -0.84 -13.88 7.17
N MET A 81 0.17 -14.76 7.08
CA MET A 81 1.58 -14.36 6.99
C MET A 81 1.84 -13.52 5.73
N LYS A 82 1.31 -13.93 4.58
CA LYS A 82 1.46 -13.21 3.30
C LYS A 82 0.82 -11.83 3.38
N VAL A 83 -0.44 -11.77 3.83
CA VAL A 83 -1.20 -10.52 3.94
C VAL A 83 -0.56 -9.55 4.92
N ILE A 84 -0.10 -10.02 6.09
CA ILE A 84 0.59 -9.20 7.09
C ILE A 84 1.89 -8.63 6.51
N THR A 85 2.67 -9.43 5.77
CA THR A 85 3.92 -8.96 5.14
C THR A 85 3.65 -7.83 4.15
N ILE A 86 2.61 -7.99 3.31
CA ILE A 86 2.17 -6.96 2.35
C ILE A 86 1.70 -5.71 3.10
N ALA A 87 0.90 -5.88 4.16
CA ALA A 87 0.41 -4.79 4.99
C ALA A 87 1.55 -4.00 5.64
N LEU A 88 2.58 -4.67 6.17
CA LEU A 88 3.77 -4.02 6.73
C LEU A 88 4.57 -3.26 5.66
N GLY A 89 4.57 -3.71 4.41
CA GLY A 89 5.17 -3.00 3.28
C GLY A 89 4.40 -1.73 2.91
N ALA A 90 3.07 -1.82 2.85
CA ALA A 90 2.17 -0.70 2.53
C ALA A 90 2.05 0.33 3.66
N PHE A 91 2.13 -0.12 4.91
CA PHE A 91 1.96 0.67 6.13
C PHE A 91 2.90 1.89 6.18
N VAL A 92 4.20 1.65 6.00
CA VAL A 92 5.25 2.66 6.21
C VAL A 92 5.09 3.87 5.29
N PRO A 93 4.97 3.73 3.95
CA PRO A 93 4.80 4.90 3.09
C PRO A 93 3.49 5.65 3.35
N VAL A 94 2.38 4.96 3.65
CA VAL A 94 1.13 5.64 4.01
C VAL A 94 1.31 6.48 5.26
N TYR A 95 1.93 5.93 6.31
CA TYR A 95 2.20 6.67 7.54
C TYR A 95 3.06 7.91 7.26
N ILE A 96 4.23 7.72 6.66
CA ILE A 96 5.24 8.79 6.51
C ILE A 96 4.70 9.94 5.66
N HIS A 97 4.09 9.65 4.51
CA HIS A 97 3.62 10.71 3.63
C HIS A 97 2.36 11.41 4.16
N THR A 98 1.47 10.69 4.85
CA THR A 98 0.29 11.31 5.49
C THR A 98 0.72 12.19 6.66
N HIS A 99 1.62 11.69 7.52
CA HIS A 99 2.16 12.43 8.65
C HIS A 99 2.89 13.70 8.19
N ASN A 100 3.73 13.60 7.16
CA ASN A 100 4.37 14.78 6.56
C ASN A 100 3.33 15.76 6.00
N GLY A 101 2.29 15.28 5.32
CA GLY A 101 1.19 16.10 4.83
C GLY A 101 0.51 16.89 5.96
N LEU A 102 0.26 16.25 7.11
CA LEU A 102 -0.30 16.91 8.30
C LEU A 102 0.63 18.00 8.83
N ARG A 103 1.94 17.75 8.90
CA ARG A 103 2.92 18.71 9.43
C ARG A 103 3.16 19.92 8.52
N THR A 104 2.88 19.80 7.22
CA THR A 104 2.99 20.94 6.28
C THR A 104 1.83 21.93 6.37
N ILE A 105 0.80 21.65 7.17
CA ILE A 105 -0.32 22.56 7.38
C ILE A 105 0.16 23.73 8.26
N ASP A 106 0.10 24.93 7.69
CA ASP A 106 0.56 26.16 8.33
C ASP A 106 -0.22 26.48 9.60
N SER A 107 0.46 26.95 10.64
CA SER A 107 -0.16 27.38 11.90
C SER A 107 -1.18 28.50 11.69
N ARG A 108 -1.06 29.29 10.61
CA ARG A 108 -2.06 30.30 10.21
C ARG A 108 -3.46 29.72 10.00
N TYR A 109 -3.59 28.46 9.59
CA TYR A 109 -4.90 27.82 9.50
C TYR A 109 -5.52 27.51 10.87
N VAL A 110 -4.69 27.30 11.88
CA VAL A 110 -5.14 27.13 13.28
C VAL A 110 -5.64 28.47 13.81
N GLU A 111 -4.88 29.56 13.62
CA GLU A 111 -5.28 30.92 14.01
C GLU A 111 -6.57 31.38 13.30
N LEU A 112 -6.71 31.07 12.01
CA LEU A 112 -7.94 31.33 11.25
C LEU A 112 -9.12 30.54 11.82
N ALA A 113 -8.90 29.29 12.23
CA ALA A 113 -9.95 28.48 12.82
C ALA A 113 -10.41 29.01 14.19
N GLU A 114 -9.47 29.49 15.00
CA GLU A 114 -9.76 30.11 16.30
C GLU A 114 -10.53 31.43 16.13
N THR A 115 -10.11 32.29 15.19
CA THR A 115 -10.81 33.58 14.91
C THR A 115 -12.21 33.38 14.36
N LEU A 116 -12.45 32.32 13.57
CA LEU A 116 -13.78 31.96 13.05
C LEU A 116 -14.62 31.14 14.05
N GLY A 117 -14.11 30.84 15.24
CA GLY A 117 -14.82 30.05 16.26
C GLY A 117 -15.13 28.62 15.82
N LEU A 118 -14.30 28.04 14.95
CA LEU A 118 -14.50 26.69 14.43
C LEU A 118 -14.32 25.63 15.54
N SER A 119 -15.33 24.80 15.74
CA SER A 119 -15.22 23.63 16.63
C SER A 119 -14.13 22.66 16.14
N ARG A 120 -13.44 21.97 17.06
CA ARG A 120 -12.42 20.95 16.75
C ARG A 120 -12.80 19.94 15.64
N PRO A 121 -13.98 19.31 15.64
CA PRO A 121 -14.33 18.38 14.56
C PRO A 121 -14.46 19.07 13.20
N ARG A 122 -14.97 20.31 13.16
CA ARG A 122 -15.03 21.09 11.91
C ARG A 122 -13.64 21.44 11.40
N PHE A 123 -12.74 21.85 12.29
CA PHE A 123 -11.33 22.10 11.96
C PHE A 123 -10.66 20.86 11.35
N LEU A 124 -10.84 19.70 11.98
CA LEU A 124 -10.28 18.44 11.48
C LEU A 124 -10.84 18.06 10.09
N LEU A 125 -12.15 18.13 9.91
CA LEU A 125 -12.81 17.71 8.67
C LEU A 125 -12.60 18.67 7.50
N HIS A 126 -12.52 19.98 7.75
CA HIS A 126 -12.50 20.98 6.67
C HIS A 126 -11.11 21.54 6.37
N ILE A 127 -10.16 21.42 7.30
CA ILE A 127 -8.81 21.98 7.14
C ILE A 127 -7.78 20.87 7.16
N VAL A 128 -7.74 20.07 8.23
CA VAL A 128 -6.68 19.08 8.42
C VAL A 128 -6.77 17.94 7.41
N LEU A 129 -7.91 17.24 7.32
CA LEU A 129 -8.04 16.10 6.43
C LEU A 129 -7.85 16.47 4.94
N PRO A 130 -8.45 17.56 4.42
CA PRO A 130 -8.18 18.01 3.06
C PRO A 130 -6.73 18.46 2.85
N GLY A 131 -6.10 19.04 3.87
CA GLY A 131 -4.69 19.45 3.85
C GLY A 131 -3.72 18.28 3.78
N ALA A 132 -4.02 17.18 4.47
CA ALA A 132 -3.20 15.97 4.50
C ALA A 132 -3.41 15.03 3.29
N LEU A 133 -4.53 15.20 2.57
CA LEU A 133 -4.94 14.33 1.48
C LEU A 133 -3.90 14.19 0.34
N PRO A 134 -3.19 15.25 -0.11
CA PRO A 134 -2.11 15.10 -1.07
C PRO A 134 -0.97 14.20 -0.57
N GLY A 135 -0.62 14.32 0.72
CA GLY A 135 0.37 13.47 1.36
C GLY A 135 -0.10 12.01 1.43
N PHE A 136 -1.35 11.78 1.83
CA PHE A 136 -1.95 10.45 1.83
C PHE A 136 -1.94 9.79 0.45
N LEU A 137 -2.38 10.51 -0.59
CA LEU A 137 -2.42 10.00 -1.96
C LEU A 137 -1.02 9.67 -2.51
N LEU A 138 -0.01 10.48 -2.17
CA LEU A 138 1.38 10.16 -2.48
C LEU A 138 1.83 8.89 -1.75
N GLY A 139 1.51 8.77 -0.45
CA GLY A 139 1.77 7.58 0.35
C GLY A 139 1.13 6.33 -0.24
N MET A 140 -0.12 6.43 -0.69
CA MET A 140 -0.84 5.34 -1.37
C MET A 140 -0.13 4.83 -2.62
N ARG A 141 0.47 5.72 -3.42
CA ARG A 141 1.22 5.31 -4.63
C ARG A 141 2.46 4.49 -4.29
N PHE A 142 3.20 4.91 -3.27
CA PHE A 142 4.32 4.13 -2.75
C PHE A 142 3.85 2.83 -2.10
N ALA A 143 2.71 2.83 -1.42
CA ALA A 143 2.14 1.66 -0.78
C ALA A 143 1.71 0.58 -1.79
N VAL A 144 1.07 0.98 -2.90
CA VAL A 144 0.73 0.06 -4.01
C VAL A 144 1.99 -0.60 -4.56
N THR A 145 3.04 0.18 -4.81
CA THR A 145 4.31 -0.35 -5.32
C THR A 145 4.94 -1.34 -4.33
N ALA A 146 4.98 -0.98 -3.05
CA ALA A 146 5.51 -1.84 -1.99
C ALA A 146 4.70 -3.13 -1.83
N ALA A 147 3.36 -3.06 -1.97
CA ALA A 147 2.48 -4.21 -1.86
C ALA A 147 2.74 -5.24 -2.97
N TRP A 148 2.89 -4.80 -4.23
CA TRP A 148 3.19 -5.69 -5.35
C TRP A 148 4.57 -6.34 -5.23
N LEU A 149 5.59 -5.58 -4.79
CA LEU A 149 6.92 -6.12 -4.51
C LEU A 149 6.88 -7.16 -3.39
N ALA A 150 6.16 -6.87 -2.31
CA ALA A 150 6.01 -7.82 -1.20
C ALA A 150 5.27 -9.09 -1.63
N LEU A 151 4.17 -8.95 -2.37
CA LEU A 151 3.36 -10.06 -2.89
C LEU A 151 4.22 -11.02 -3.72
N ALA A 152 4.99 -10.49 -4.67
CA ALA A 152 5.84 -11.29 -5.55
C ALA A 152 6.86 -12.15 -4.77
N VAL A 153 7.31 -11.69 -3.61
CA VAL A 153 8.24 -12.44 -2.75
C VAL A 153 7.49 -13.44 -1.87
N VAL A 154 6.40 -13.05 -1.21
CA VAL A 154 5.71 -13.93 -0.26
C VAL A 154 4.96 -15.08 -0.94
N GLU A 155 4.58 -14.91 -2.20
CA GLU A 155 4.00 -16.00 -2.99
C GLU A 155 5.02 -17.08 -3.38
N GLN A 156 6.32 -16.84 -3.20
CA GLN A 156 7.36 -17.87 -3.39
C GLN A 156 7.56 -18.73 -2.14
N VAL A 157 7.00 -18.33 -1.01
CA VAL A 157 7.19 -19.02 0.27
C VAL A 157 6.06 -20.01 0.47
N ASN A 158 6.25 -21.23 -0.07
CA ASN A 158 5.33 -22.37 0.08
C ASN A 158 3.85 -21.99 -0.15
N ALA A 159 3.60 -21.22 -1.20
CA ALA A 159 2.25 -20.95 -1.66
C ALA A 159 1.74 -22.10 -2.51
N THR A 160 0.43 -22.30 -2.51
CA THR A 160 -0.28 -23.30 -3.33
C THR A 160 -1.06 -22.66 -4.49
N SER A 161 -1.01 -21.34 -4.60
CA SER A 161 -1.77 -20.52 -5.54
C SER A 161 -1.14 -19.13 -5.65
N GLY A 162 -1.44 -18.41 -6.73
CA GLY A 162 -0.93 -17.08 -7.02
C GLY A 162 0.01 -17.05 -8.23
N ILE A 163 0.21 -15.85 -8.78
CA ILE A 163 1.12 -15.62 -9.91
C ILE A 163 2.54 -16.01 -9.52
N GLY A 164 3.00 -15.67 -8.31
CA GLY A 164 4.33 -16.05 -7.81
C GLY A 164 4.49 -17.56 -7.80
N TYR A 165 3.54 -18.28 -7.21
CA TYR A 165 3.52 -19.75 -7.22
C TYR A 165 3.60 -20.34 -8.63
N MET A 166 2.78 -19.84 -9.57
CA MET A 166 2.79 -20.30 -10.96
C MET A 166 4.16 -20.09 -11.62
N MET A 167 4.78 -18.93 -11.39
CA MET A 167 6.14 -18.65 -11.87
C MET A 167 7.19 -19.52 -11.19
N GLY A 168 7.02 -19.83 -9.90
CA GLY A 168 7.88 -20.73 -9.14
C GLY A 168 7.86 -22.15 -9.69
N LEU A 169 6.67 -22.68 -10.01
CA LEU A 169 6.51 -23.97 -10.69
C LEU A 169 7.18 -23.94 -12.07
N ALA A 170 6.87 -22.92 -12.88
CA ALA A 170 7.45 -22.77 -14.21
C ALA A 170 8.98 -22.74 -14.17
N ARG A 171 9.56 -22.08 -13.17
CA ARG A 171 11.01 -22.04 -12.93
C ARG A 171 11.58 -23.44 -12.67
N THR A 172 10.91 -24.26 -11.87
CA THR A 172 11.35 -25.64 -11.58
C THR A 172 11.38 -26.50 -12.85
N TYR A 173 10.46 -26.27 -13.79
CA TYR A 173 10.37 -27.00 -15.06
C TYR A 173 11.10 -26.32 -16.23
N GLY A 174 11.82 -25.22 -16.01
CA GLY A 174 12.52 -24.49 -17.07
C GLY A 174 11.61 -23.81 -18.10
N GLN A 175 10.34 -23.57 -17.75
CA GLN A 175 9.32 -22.98 -18.63
C GLN A 175 9.39 -21.45 -18.63
N THR A 176 10.41 -20.89 -19.28
CA THR A 176 10.66 -19.44 -19.34
C THR A 176 9.47 -18.65 -19.89
N ASP A 177 8.73 -19.21 -20.85
CA ASP A 177 7.55 -18.56 -21.44
C ASP A 177 6.48 -18.22 -20.37
N ILE A 178 6.23 -19.12 -19.43
CA ILE A 178 5.24 -18.92 -18.36
C ILE A 178 5.75 -17.87 -17.36
N ILE A 179 7.05 -17.85 -17.09
CA ILE A 179 7.66 -16.83 -16.22
C ILE A 179 7.49 -15.44 -16.83
N ILE A 180 7.73 -15.31 -18.15
CA ILE A 180 7.55 -14.04 -18.87
C ILE A 180 6.07 -13.61 -18.82
N VAL A 181 5.12 -14.52 -19.05
CA VAL A 181 3.69 -14.23 -18.92
C VAL A 181 3.35 -13.73 -17.52
N GLY A 182 3.84 -14.41 -16.46
CA GLY A 182 3.63 -13.97 -15.08
C GLY A 182 4.19 -12.59 -14.78
N LEU A 183 5.40 -12.27 -15.27
CA LEU A 183 6.02 -10.95 -15.13
C LEU A 183 5.21 -9.86 -15.83
N VAL A 184 4.74 -10.11 -17.05
CA VAL A 184 3.88 -9.17 -17.79
C VAL A 184 2.59 -8.92 -17.02
N VAL A 185 1.97 -9.97 -16.47
CA VAL A 185 0.74 -9.86 -15.69
C VAL A 185 0.97 -9.05 -14.40
N TYR A 186 2.06 -9.28 -13.66
CA TYR A 186 2.40 -8.41 -12.52
C TYR A 186 2.61 -6.95 -12.94
N GLY A 187 3.31 -6.72 -14.05
CA GLY A 187 3.53 -5.37 -14.58
C GLY A 187 2.21 -4.66 -14.94
N LEU A 188 1.28 -5.38 -15.57
CA LEU A 188 -0.05 -4.86 -15.90
C LEU A 188 -0.86 -4.56 -14.64
N LEU A 189 -0.90 -5.47 -13.66
CA LEU A 189 -1.63 -5.27 -12.41
C LEU A 189 -1.06 -4.10 -11.60
N GLY A 190 0.27 -3.97 -11.55
CA GLY A 190 0.95 -2.84 -10.93
C GLY A 190 0.61 -1.51 -11.63
N LEU A 191 0.69 -1.48 -12.96
CA LEU A 191 0.36 -0.29 -13.76
C LEU A 191 -1.11 0.11 -13.61
N LEU A 192 -2.03 -0.85 -13.65
CA LEU A 192 -3.45 -0.62 -13.44
C LEU A 192 -3.70 -0.05 -12.05
N SER A 193 -3.08 -0.63 -11.01
CA SER A 193 -3.22 -0.16 -9.63
C SER A 193 -2.68 1.26 -9.44
N ASP A 194 -1.48 1.58 -9.92
CA ASP A 194 -0.93 2.94 -9.87
C ASP A 194 -1.78 3.92 -10.68
N GLY A 195 -2.26 3.50 -11.86
CA GLY A 195 -3.17 4.28 -12.71
C GLY A 195 -4.47 4.64 -11.99
N LEU A 196 -5.08 3.69 -11.28
CA LEU A 196 -6.28 3.93 -10.48
C LEU A 196 -6.03 4.94 -9.36
N VAL A 197 -4.92 4.81 -8.62
CA VAL A 197 -4.57 5.77 -7.57
C VAL A 197 -4.35 7.17 -8.15
N ARG A 198 -3.66 7.29 -9.29
CA ARG A 198 -3.48 8.58 -9.98
C ARG A 198 -4.78 9.18 -10.48
N LEU A 199 -5.71 8.36 -10.97
CA LEU A 199 -7.02 8.84 -11.41
C LEU A 199 -7.80 9.43 -10.23
N VAL A 200 -7.80 8.72 -9.10
CA VAL A 200 -8.38 9.21 -7.84
C VAL A 200 -7.68 10.50 -7.41
N GLU A 201 -6.34 10.52 -7.41
CA GLU A 201 -5.54 11.70 -7.04
C GLU A 201 -5.93 12.92 -7.88
N ARG A 202 -6.06 12.77 -9.21
CA ARG A 202 -6.43 13.85 -10.13
C ARG A 202 -7.85 14.38 -9.89
N LYS A 203 -8.81 13.49 -9.65
CA LYS A 203 -10.21 13.87 -9.45
C LYS A 203 -10.38 14.56 -8.10
N VAL A 204 -9.80 13.97 -7.06
CA VAL A 204 -9.82 14.49 -5.71
C VAL A 204 -9.10 15.84 -5.69
N LEU A 205 -7.80 15.92 -6.01
CA LEU A 205 -7.02 17.16 -5.88
C LEU A 205 -7.25 18.21 -6.99
N SER A 206 -8.39 18.18 -7.68
CA SER A 206 -8.72 19.11 -8.76
C SER A 206 -8.69 20.58 -8.32
N TRP A 207 -9.10 20.88 -7.07
CA TRP A 207 -9.12 22.23 -6.51
C TRP A 207 -7.73 22.89 -6.35
N ARG A 208 -6.66 22.10 -6.22
CA ARG A 208 -5.29 22.65 -6.10
C ARG A 208 -4.77 23.16 -7.43
N ARG A 209 -5.25 22.63 -8.56
CA ARG A 209 -4.84 23.08 -9.89
C ARG A 209 -5.39 24.47 -10.20
N THR A 210 -6.58 24.79 -9.69
CA THR A 210 -7.21 26.11 -9.87
C THR A 210 -6.56 27.24 -9.07
N LEU A 211 -5.75 26.95 -8.06
CA LEU A 211 -5.05 27.97 -7.26
C LEU A 211 -3.61 28.25 -7.73
N ALA A 212 -3.06 27.40 -8.61
CA ALA A 212 -1.71 27.53 -9.15
C ALA A 212 -1.69 28.06 -10.59
N GLY A 213 -2.81 28.62 -11.07
CA GLY A 213 -2.97 29.26 -12.38
C GLY A 213 -3.21 30.74 -12.23
#